data_AF-A0A1J3JAX7-F1
#
_entry.id   AF-A0A1J3JAX7-F1
#
_cell.length_a   1.000
_cell.length_b   1.000
_cell.length_c   1.000
_cell.angle_alpha   90.00
_cell.angle_beta   90.00
_cell.angle_gamma   90.00
#
_symmetry.space_group_name_H-M   'P 1'
#
loop_
_entity.id
_entity.type
_entity.pdbx_description
1 polymer ?
#
loop_
_entity_poly.entity_id
_entity_poly.type
_entity_poly.pdbx_seq_one_letter_code
_entity_poly.pdbx_strand_id
1 'polypeptide(L)'
;FAKGTEIDSSIPRDENSWFHLRTAAELLQCDEKSLEDSLCKRIMATRDETITKTLDPEAATLSRDALAKVMYSRLFDWLVEKINSSIGQDPESKYLIGVLDI
;
A
#
# COMPACT_ATOMS: atom_id res chain seq x y z
N PHE A 1 11.98 10.00 1.39
CA PHE A 1 11.92 10.92 0.25
C PHE A 1 12.74 12.19 0.54
N ALA A 2 13.22 12.84 -0.51
CA ALA A 2 13.87 14.15 -0.51
C ALA A 2 13.29 15.01 -1.64
N LYS A 3 13.54 16.31 -1.59
CA LYS A 3 13.06 17.26 -2.60
C LYS A 3 13.69 16.93 -3.96
N GLY A 4 12.85 16.86 -4.99
CA GLY A 4 13.27 16.65 -6.38
C GLY A 4 13.70 17.94 -7.06
N THR A 5 13.79 17.88 -8.38
CA THR A 5 14.20 19.01 -9.23
C THR A 5 13.13 20.10 -9.35
N GLU A 6 11.86 19.75 -9.17
CA GLU A 6 10.73 20.68 -9.21
C GLU A 6 10.36 21.11 -7.79
N ILE A 7 9.69 22.26 -7.66
CA ILE A 7 9.39 22.89 -6.36
C ILE A 7 8.61 21.94 -5.44
N ASP A 8 7.67 21.18 -6.01
CA ASP A 8 6.76 20.27 -5.30
C ASP A 8 7.03 18.79 -5.65
N SER A 9 8.21 18.43 -6.17
CA SER A 9 8.54 17.03 -6.46
C SER A 9 9.34 16.35 -5.37
N SER A 10 9.18 15.03 -5.31
CA SER A 10 9.88 14.16 -4.39
C SER A 10 10.56 13.02 -5.12
N ILE A 11 11.72 12.59 -4.60
CA ILE A 11 12.44 11.40 -5.05
C ILE A 11 12.87 10.56 -3.83
N PRO A 12 13.17 9.26 -4.01
CA PRO A 12 13.90 8.49 -2.99
C PRO A 12 15.19 9.23 -2.59
N ARG A 13 15.51 9.23 -1.28
CA ARG A 13 16.48 10.17 -0.70
C ARG A 13 17.93 9.83 -1.01
N ASP A 14 18.25 8.55 -1.03
CA ASP A 14 19.60 8.00 -1.12
C ASP A 14 19.57 6.62 -1.79
N GLU A 15 20.74 6.04 -2.05
CA GLU A 15 20.86 4.70 -2.67
C GLU A 15 20.15 3.62 -1.86
N ASN A 16 20.14 3.71 -0.52
CA ASN A 16 19.40 2.79 0.34
C ASN A 16 17.89 2.88 0.10
N SER A 17 17.35 4.08 -0.05
CA SER A 17 15.94 4.30 -0.36
C SER A 17 15.56 3.69 -1.71
N TRP A 18 16.44 3.82 -2.71
CA TRP A 18 16.27 3.19 -4.02
C TRP A 18 16.32 1.67 -3.94
N PHE A 19 17.28 1.13 -3.19
CA PHE A 19 17.38 -0.31 -2.94
C PHE A 19 16.08 -0.86 -2.32
N HIS A 20 15.57 -0.22 -1.27
CA HIS A 20 14.33 -0.67 -0.62
C HIS A 20 13.10 -0.55 -1.53
N LEU A 21 13.03 0.48 -2.37
CA LEU A 21 11.95 0.62 -3.35
C LEU A 21 11.98 -0.52 -4.37
N ARG A 22 13.16 -0.89 -4.88
CA ARG A 22 13.35 -2.04 -5.79
C ARG A 22 12.93 -3.35 -5.15
N THR A 23 13.40 -3.60 -3.93
CA THR A 23 13.02 -4.80 -3.18
C THR A 23 11.50 -4.86 -2.98
N ALA A 24 10.86 -3.73 -2.65
CA ALA A 24 9.41 -3.68 -2.52
C ALA A 24 8.70 -3.99 -3.84
N ALA A 25 9.15 -3.41 -4.95
CA ALA A 25 8.59 -3.69 -6.28
C ALA A 25 8.73 -5.16 -6.67
N GLU A 26 9.89 -5.77 -6.42
CA GLU A 26 10.15 -7.20 -6.66
C GLU A 26 9.21 -8.10 -5.83
N LEU A 27 9.10 -7.84 -4.53
CA LEU A 27 8.25 -8.61 -3.63
C LEU A 27 6.76 -8.46 -3.95
N LEU A 28 6.35 -7.27 -4.39
CA LEU A 28 4.98 -6.98 -4.84
C LEU A 28 4.72 -7.38 -6.30
N GLN A 29 5.75 -7.88 -6.99
CA GLN A 29 5.70 -8.27 -8.41
C GLN A 29 5.13 -7.16 -9.30
N CYS A 30 5.58 -5.93 -9.08
CA CYS A 30 5.20 -4.76 -9.88
C CYS A 30 6.43 -4.05 -10.44
N ASP A 31 6.17 -3.15 -11.40
CA ASP A 31 7.23 -2.34 -12.01
C ASP A 31 7.76 -1.28 -11.03
N GLU A 32 9.09 -1.17 -10.92
CA GLU A 32 9.79 -0.23 -10.03
C GLU A 32 9.33 1.20 -10.28
N LYS A 33 9.24 1.60 -11.57
CA LYS A 33 8.89 2.97 -11.93
C LYS A 33 7.44 3.30 -11.61
N SER A 34 6.56 2.34 -11.82
CA SER A 34 5.14 2.44 -11.48
C SER A 34 4.93 2.58 -9.97
N LEU A 35 5.68 1.82 -9.16
CA LEU A 35 5.66 1.97 -7.71
C LEU A 35 6.19 3.33 -7.27
N GLU A 36 7.33 3.77 -7.80
CA GLU A 36 7.88 5.10 -7.54
C GLU A 36 6.89 6.21 -7.88
N ASP A 37 6.29 6.15 -9.07
CA ASP A 37 5.31 7.13 -9.54
C ASP A 37 4.05 7.13 -8.67
N SER A 38 3.56 5.98 -8.23
CA SER A 38 2.43 5.89 -7.29
C SER A 38 2.70 6.55 -5.93
N LEU A 39 3.96 6.57 -5.50
CA LEU A 39 4.39 7.18 -4.24
C LEU A 39 4.66 8.67 -4.39
N CYS A 40 5.22 9.10 -5.53
CA CYS A 40 5.74 10.44 -5.74
C CYS A 40 4.83 11.33 -6.61
N LYS A 41 3.77 10.78 -7.20
CA LYS A 41 2.83 11.50 -8.07
C LYS A 41 1.40 11.19 -7.70
N ARG A 42 0.51 12.14 -7.99
CA ARG A 42 -0.93 11.99 -7.89
C ARG A 42 -1.57 12.22 -9.24
N ILE A 43 -2.28 11.20 -9.72
CA ILE A 43 -3.07 11.26 -10.93
C ILE A 43 -4.47 11.76 -10.55
N MET A 44 -4.91 12.83 -11.20
CA MET A 44 -6.22 13.46 -11.01
C MET A 44 -6.97 13.42 -12.34
N ALA A 45 -8.01 12.61 -12.41
CA ALA A 45 -8.91 12.59 -13.56
C ALA A 45 -9.92 13.74 -13.43
N THR A 46 -9.99 14.59 -14.45
CA THR A 46 -11.04 15.60 -14.63
C THR A 46 -11.98 15.17 -15.76
N ARG A 47 -13.02 15.97 -16.07
CA ARG A 47 -13.97 15.64 -17.14
C ARG A 47 -13.33 15.52 -18.52
N ASP A 48 -12.29 16.33 -18.76
CA ASP A 48 -11.71 16.49 -20.09
C ASP A 48 -10.28 15.92 -20.19
N GLU A 49 -9.56 15.77 -19.05
CA GLU A 49 -8.16 15.33 -19.05
C GLU A 49 -7.70 14.65 -17.75
N THR A 50 -6.59 13.91 -17.85
CA THR A 50 -5.88 13.34 -16.71
C THR A 50 -4.66 14.20 -16.38
N ILE A 51 -4.68 14.85 -15.22
CA ILE A 51 -3.60 15.72 -14.75
C ILE A 51 -2.73 14.92 -13.79
N THR A 52 -1.43 14.86 -14.04
CA THR A 52 -0.46 14.26 -13.11
C THR A 52 0.26 15.36 -12.36
N LYS A 53 0.13 15.38 -11.03
CA LYS A 53 0.81 16.32 -10.15
C LYS A 53 1.91 15.59 -9.37
N THR A 54 3.09 16.17 -9.28
CA THR A 54 4.15 15.70 -8.38
C THR A 54 3.79 15.97 -6.91
N LEU A 55 4.28 15.11 -6.02
CA LEU A 55 4.08 15.22 -4.58
C LEU A 55 5.37 15.69 -3.92
N ASP A 56 5.23 16.53 -2.90
CA ASP A 56 6.34 16.91 -2.05
C ASP A 56 6.78 15.71 -1.16
N PRO A 57 7.96 15.78 -0.51
CA PRO A 57 8.48 14.66 0.27
C PRO A 57 7.60 14.23 1.45
N GLU A 58 6.81 15.15 2.02
CA GLU A 58 5.90 14.84 3.13
C GLU A 58 4.69 14.05 2.62
N ALA A 59 4.06 14.54 1.55
CA ALA A 59 2.94 13.87 0.89
C ALA A 59 3.34 12.49 0.35
N ALA A 60 4.55 12.34 -0.23
CA ALA A 60 5.06 11.04 -0.67
C ALA A 60 5.29 10.07 0.50
N THR A 61 5.74 10.58 1.66
CA THR A 61 5.88 9.78 2.89
C THR A 61 4.52 9.30 3.38
N LEU A 62 3.51 10.17 3.39
CA LEU A 62 2.14 9.79 3.75
C LEU A 62 1.56 8.76 2.78
N SER A 63 1.83 8.89 1.48
CA SER A 63 1.41 7.93 0.45
C SER A 63 2.00 6.53 0.73
N ARG A 64 3.31 6.46 1.02
CA ARG A 64 3.98 5.21 1.42
C ARG A 64 3.35 4.58 2.65
N ASP A 65 3.11 5.37 3.69
CA ASP A 65 2.56 4.84 4.96
C ASP A 65 1.12 4.38 4.79
N ALA A 66 0.33 5.09 3.97
CA ALA A 66 -1.02 4.68 3.61
C ALA A 66 -1.00 3.35 2.84
N LEU A 67 -0.11 3.21 1.84
CA LEU A 67 0.06 1.97 1.10
C LEU A 67 0.40 0.80 2.04
N ALA A 68 1.37 0.99 2.93
CA ALA A 68 1.77 -0.02 3.91
C ALA A 68 0.60 -0.45 4.81
N LYS A 69 -0.17 0.50 5.35
CA LYS A 69 -1.35 0.23 6.17
C LYS A 69 -2.41 -0.57 5.40
N VAL A 70 -2.70 -0.18 4.17
CA VAL A 70 -3.71 -0.86 3.33
C VAL A 70 -3.25 -2.28 3.01
N MET A 71 -2.00 -2.48 2.63
CA MET A 71 -1.46 -3.82 2.35
C MET A 71 -1.54 -4.72 3.58
N TYR A 72 -1.11 -4.23 4.73
CA TYR A 72 -1.16 -5.00 5.97
C TYR A 72 -2.59 -5.36 6.37
N SER A 73 -3.51 -4.39 6.33
CA SER A 73 -4.94 -4.62 6.61
C SER A 73 -5.50 -5.72 5.71
N ARG A 74 -5.29 -5.62 4.39
CA ARG A 74 -5.78 -6.61 3.43
C ARG A 74 -5.17 -7.99 3.63
N LEU A 75 -3.88 -8.06 3.95
CA LEU A 75 -3.20 -9.31 4.25
C LEU A 75 -3.79 -9.96 5.50
N PHE A 76 -4.04 -9.17 6.54
CA PHE A 76 -4.64 -9.64 7.78
C PHE A 76 -6.07 -10.16 7.56
N ASP A 77 -6.89 -9.39 6.84
CA ASP A 77 -8.27 -9.81 6.50
C ASP A 77 -8.26 -11.12 5.71
N TRP A 78 -7.37 -11.24 4.71
CA TRP A 78 -7.19 -12.46 3.94
C TRP A 78 -6.72 -13.64 4.80
N LEU A 79 -5.82 -13.41 5.76
CA LEU A 79 -5.34 -14.44 6.67
C LEU A 79 -6.47 -14.96 7.56
N VAL A 80 -7.27 -14.05 8.13
CA VAL A 80 -8.44 -14.40 8.95
C VAL A 80 -9.45 -15.19 8.12
N GLU A 81 -9.74 -14.74 6.91
CA GLU A 81 -10.62 -15.47 5.98
C GLU A 81 -10.09 -16.88 5.70
N LYS A 82 -8.79 -17.01 5.40
CA LYS A 82 -8.16 -18.31 5.15
C LYS A 82 -8.24 -19.23 6.36
N ILE A 83 -7.93 -18.74 7.56
CA ILE A 83 -8.03 -19.51 8.80
C ILE A 83 -9.48 -19.97 9.02
N ASN A 84 -10.44 -19.06 8.94
CA ASN A 84 -11.86 -19.37 9.13
C ASN A 84 -12.37 -20.39 8.10
N SER A 85 -11.94 -20.26 6.83
CA SER A 85 -12.29 -21.22 5.78
C SER A 85 -11.68 -22.61 6.02
N SER A 86 -10.48 -22.68 6.61
CA SER A 86 -9.79 -23.94 6.91
C SER A 86 -10.33 -24.63 8.16
N ILE A 87 -10.75 -23.88 9.18
CA ILE A 87 -11.40 -24.44 10.37
C ILE A 87 -12.80 -24.95 9.98
N GLY A 88 -13.52 -24.17 9.17
CA GLY A 88 -14.88 -24.44 8.77
C GLY A 88 -15.87 -24.22 9.92
N GLN A 89 -17.14 -24.01 9.57
CA GLN A 89 -18.23 -24.02 10.53
C GLN A 89 -19.32 -24.94 10.00
N ASP A 90 -19.91 -25.73 10.90
CA ASP A 90 -21.11 -26.51 10.60
C ASP A 90 -22.31 -25.56 10.51
N PRO A 91 -22.91 -25.36 9.32
CA PRO A 91 -24.05 -24.47 9.15
C PRO A 91 -25.31 -24.96 9.89
N GLU A 92 -25.38 -26.25 10.23
CA GLU A 92 -26.50 -26.84 10.96
C GLU A 92 -26.30 -26.83 12.48
N SER A 93 -25.18 -26.31 12.97
CA SER A 93 -24.91 -26.25 14.41
C SER A 93 -25.90 -25.34 15.12
N LYS A 94 -26.54 -25.88 16.16
CA LYS A 94 -27.52 -25.16 16.99
C LYS A 94 -26.89 -24.38 18.14
N TYR A 95 -25.62 -24.62 18.44
CA TYR A 95 -24.94 -24.10 19.61
C TYR A 95 -23.54 -23.59 19.25
N LEU A 96 -23.19 -22.40 19.74
CA LEU A 96 -21.88 -21.76 19.56
C LEU A 96 -21.42 -21.23 20.92
N ILE A 97 -20.17 -21.53 21.30
CA ILE A 97 -19.53 -20.96 22.48
C ILE A 97 -18.44 -20.00 21.98
N GLY A 98 -18.64 -18.70 22.21
CA GLY A 98 -17.65 -17.67 21.92
C GLY A 98 -16.65 -17.52 23.05
N VAL A 99 -15.37 -17.40 22.71
CA VAL A 99 -14.29 -17.04 23.64
C VAL A 99 -13.72 -15.70 23.18
N LEU A 100 -13.55 -14.75 24.11
CA LEU A 100 -13.07 -13.41 23.84
C LEU A 100 -11.76 -13.16 24.59
N ASP A 101 -10.75 -12.67 23.87
CA ASP A 101 -9.49 -12.15 24.39
C ASP A 101 -9.21 -10.84 23.64
N ILE A 102 -9.15 -9.72 24.38
CA ILE A 102 -9.03 -8.35 23.86
C ILE A 102 -8.15 -7.48 24.75
#